data_AF-A0A0M9YSQ3-F1
#
_entry.id   AF-A0A0M9YSQ3-F1
#
_cell.length_a   1.000
_cell.length_b   1.000
_cell.length_c   1.000
_cell.angle_alpha   90.00
_cell.angle_beta   90.00
_cell.angle_gamma   90.00
#
_symmetry.space_group_name_H-M   'P 1'
#
loop_
_entity.id
_entity.type
_entity.pdbx_description
1 polymer ?
#
loop_
_entity_poly.entity_id
_entity_poly.type
_entity_poly.pdbx_seq_one_letter_code
_entity_poly.pdbx_strand_id
1 'polypeptide(L)'
;MDDLITQYALTVLDRQSMLDAWSAIPWPDTHRLEIAKHHKAALQEQWYAGEISDGEYFSQLARQETEIKRLVNEQQTWMIRHRPGAHQNADARSRWDGLSMTAKRETLYGLLESVIILPGTKGSHRFEPSTVIPVRRTTPKTSAG
;
A
#
# COMPACT_ATOMS: atom_id res chain seq x y z
N MET A 1 12.62 13.81 -22.13
CA MET A 1 12.72 13.09 -20.84
C MET A 1 12.84 11.63 -21.20
N ASP A 2 13.67 10.86 -20.50
CA ASP A 2 13.96 9.50 -20.89
C ASP A 2 12.77 8.54 -20.71
N ASP A 3 12.56 7.61 -21.64
CA ASP A 3 11.39 6.70 -21.65
C ASP A 3 11.45 5.71 -20.48
N LEU A 4 12.66 5.31 -20.06
CA LEU A 4 12.88 4.36 -18.97
C LEU A 4 12.56 4.98 -17.61
N ILE A 5 12.95 6.24 -17.41
CA ILE A 5 12.61 7.03 -16.21
C ILE A 5 11.11 7.35 -16.18
N THR A 6 10.53 7.64 -17.35
CA THR A 6 9.09 7.89 -17.50
C THR A 6 8.28 6.66 -17.15
N GLN A 7 8.62 5.50 -17.71
CA GLN A 7 7.95 4.22 -17.43
C GLN A 7 8.09 3.83 -15.95
N TYR A 8 9.25 4.09 -15.35
CA TYR A 8 9.46 3.90 -13.93
C TYR A 8 8.57 4.82 -13.07
N ALA A 9 8.49 6.11 -13.39
CA ALA A 9 7.64 7.07 -12.69
C ALA A 9 6.16 6.70 -12.81
N LEU A 10 5.70 6.28 -13.99
CA LEU A 10 4.33 5.82 -14.23
C LEU A 10 3.99 4.58 -13.41
N THR A 11 4.90 3.59 -13.35
CA THR A 11 4.70 2.36 -12.55
C THR A 11 4.54 2.68 -11.06
N VAL A 12 5.27 3.69 -10.58
CA VAL A 12 5.21 4.09 -9.17
C VAL A 12 3.97 4.95 -8.88
N LEU A 13 3.59 5.85 -9.78
CA LEU A 13 2.36 6.62 -9.68
C LEU A 13 1.10 5.75 -9.76
N ASP A 14 1.11 4.71 -10.60
CA ASP A 14 0.07 3.70 -10.65
C ASP A 14 -0.02 2.98 -9.29
N ARG A 15 1.11 2.50 -8.75
CA ARG A 15 1.15 1.87 -7.42
C ARG A 15 0.68 2.80 -6.29
N GLN A 16 1.06 4.08 -6.31
CA GLN A 16 0.64 5.05 -5.29
C GLN A 16 -0.86 5.36 -5.41
N SER A 17 -1.35 5.58 -6.64
CA SER A 17 -2.78 5.80 -6.90
C SER A 17 -3.60 4.59 -6.50
N MET A 18 -3.08 3.38 -6.70
CA MET A 18 -3.69 2.15 -6.19
C MET A 18 -3.78 2.11 -4.66
N LEU A 19 -2.72 2.53 -3.95
CA LEU A 19 -2.71 2.58 -2.49
C LEU A 19 -3.68 3.65 -1.95
N ASP A 20 -3.75 4.81 -2.60
CA ASP A 20 -4.66 5.90 -2.22
C ASP A 20 -6.13 5.56 -2.57
N ALA A 21 -6.38 4.87 -3.69
CA ALA A 21 -7.70 4.36 -4.03
C ALA A 21 -8.14 3.22 -3.07
N TRP A 22 -7.19 2.40 -2.61
CA TRP A 22 -7.46 1.36 -1.61
C TRP A 22 -7.79 1.92 -0.23
N SER A 23 -7.20 3.06 0.17
CA SER A 23 -7.57 3.72 1.43
C SER A 23 -8.92 4.43 1.35
N ALA A 24 -9.37 4.79 0.14
CA ALA A 24 -10.61 5.53 -0.08
C ALA A 24 -11.89 4.67 -0.08
N ILE A 25 -11.81 3.35 -0.32
CA ILE A 25 -13.00 2.48 -0.32
C ILE A 25 -12.99 1.60 0.93
N PRO A 26 -13.68 2.00 2.01
CA PRO A 26 -13.76 1.18 3.22
C PRO A 26 -14.59 -0.08 2.95
N TRP A 27 -14.12 -1.21 3.44
CA TRP A 27 -14.88 -2.46 3.41
C TRP A 27 -16.17 -2.29 4.23
N PRO A 28 -17.37 -2.60 3.69
CA PRO A 28 -18.65 -2.30 4.33
C PRO A 28 -18.82 -2.89 5.74
N ASP A 29 -18.20 -4.04 6.02
CA ASP A 29 -18.31 -4.73 7.32
C ASP A 29 -17.19 -4.35 8.31
N THR A 30 -16.49 -3.24 8.08
CA THR A 30 -15.45 -2.75 9.00
C THR A 30 -15.99 -2.61 10.43
N HIS A 31 -17.19 -2.05 10.59
CA HIS A 31 -17.85 -1.91 11.89
C HIS A 31 -18.10 -3.25 12.58
N ARG A 32 -18.44 -4.29 11.82
CA ARG A 32 -18.69 -5.64 12.36
C ARG A 32 -17.40 -6.30 12.84
N LEU A 33 -16.29 -6.11 12.13
CA LEU A 33 -14.97 -6.58 12.56
C LEU A 33 -14.51 -5.88 13.84
N GLU A 34 -14.70 -4.56 13.95
CA GLU A 34 -14.34 -3.81 15.15
C GLU A 34 -15.18 -4.23 16.36
N ILE A 35 -16.49 -4.45 16.19
CA ILE A 35 -17.34 -5.01 17.26
C ILE A 35 -16.83 -6.38 17.70
N ALA A 36 -16.48 -7.27 16.77
CA ALA A 36 -15.99 -8.61 17.10
C ALA A 36 -14.67 -8.56 17.90
N LYS A 37 -13.75 -7.64 17.54
CA LYS A 37 -12.52 -7.39 18.29
C LYS A 37 -12.82 -6.84 19.69
N HIS A 38 -13.75 -5.89 19.80
CA HIS A 38 -14.16 -5.34 21.08
C HIS A 38 -14.77 -6.40 22.00
N HIS A 39 -15.62 -7.28 21.47
CA HIS A 39 -16.17 -8.40 22.23
C HIS A 39 -15.10 -9.38 22.72
N LYS A 40 -14.08 -9.67 21.91
CA LYS A 40 -12.93 -10.48 22.35
C LYS A 40 -12.17 -9.80 23.49
N ALA A 41 -11.94 -8.49 23.39
CA ALA A 41 -11.26 -7.74 24.45
C ALA A 41 -12.06 -7.73 25.76
N ALA A 42 -13.36 -7.46 25.69
CA ALA A 42 -14.25 -7.50 26.85
C ALA A 42 -14.30 -8.89 27.50
N LEU A 43 -14.35 -9.97 26.71
CA LEU A 43 -14.30 -11.34 27.21
C LEU A 43 -12.98 -11.64 27.96
N GLN A 44 -11.86 -11.11 27.48
CA GLN A 44 -10.57 -11.24 28.12
C GLN A 44 -10.50 -10.44 29.43
N GLU A 45 -11.08 -9.25 29.48
CA GLU A 45 -11.18 -8.45 30.71
C GLU A 45 -12.02 -9.16 31.78
N GLN A 46 -13.17 -9.72 31.41
CA GLN A 46 -14.02 -10.50 32.32
C GLN A 46 -13.30 -11.71 32.90
N TRP A 47 -12.49 -12.40 32.08
CA TRP A 47 -11.68 -13.52 32.55
C TRP A 47 -10.59 -13.06 33.53
N TYR A 48 -9.88 -11.97 33.24
CA TYR A 48 -8.88 -11.42 34.17
C TYR A 48 -9.49 -10.90 35.47
N ALA A 49 -10.72 -10.39 35.43
CA ALA A 49 -11.47 -9.96 36.60
C ALA A 49 -11.99 -11.14 37.45
N GLY A 50 -11.86 -12.39 36.95
CA GLY A 50 -12.38 -13.58 37.62
C GLY A 50 -13.90 -13.70 37.56
N GLU A 51 -14.56 -12.95 36.67
CA GLU A 51 -16.02 -12.98 36.50
C GLU A 51 -16.51 -14.23 35.76
N ILE A 52 -15.62 -14.85 34.97
CA ILE A 52 -15.91 -16.07 34.21
C ILE A 52 -14.83 -17.12 34.44
N SER A 53 -15.23 -18.38 34.36
CA SER A 53 -14.30 -19.52 34.52
C SER A 53 -13.46 -19.74 33.26
N ASP A 54 -12.30 -20.40 33.42
CA ASP A 54 -11.43 -20.78 32.30
C ASP A 54 -12.18 -21.55 31.21
N GLY A 55 -13.04 -22.49 31.61
CA GLY A 55 -13.83 -23.30 30.67
C GLY A 55 -14.79 -22.46 29.83
N GLU A 56 -15.45 -21.48 30.43
CA GLU A 56 -16.34 -20.55 29.73
C GLU A 56 -15.56 -19.59 28.84
N TYR A 57 -14.41 -19.09 29.30
CA TYR A 57 -13.53 -18.23 28.53
C TYR A 57 -13.03 -18.92 27.27
N PHE A 58 -12.41 -20.10 27.38
CA PHE A 58 -11.83 -20.79 26.22
C PHE A 58 -12.90 -21.24 25.20
N SER A 59 -14.09 -21.64 25.67
CA SER A 59 -15.22 -21.97 24.81
C SER A 59 -15.69 -20.76 23.98
N GLN A 60 -15.83 -19.61 24.62
CA GLN A 60 -16.28 -18.38 23.96
C GLN A 60 -15.18 -17.75 23.09
N LEU A 61 -13.93 -17.83 23.52
CA LEU A 61 -12.76 -17.31 22.80
C LEU A 61 -12.64 -17.95 21.41
N ALA A 62 -12.74 -19.28 21.33
CA ALA A 62 -12.67 -20.01 20.07
C ALA A 62 -13.73 -19.53 19.06
N ARG A 63 -14.95 -19.23 19.55
CA ARG A 63 -16.04 -18.69 18.72
C ARG A 63 -15.72 -17.29 18.20
N GLN A 64 -15.26 -16.40 19.09
CA GLN A 64 -14.91 -15.01 18.72
C GLN A 64 -13.74 -14.98 17.73
N GLU A 65 -12.71 -15.80 17.95
CA GLU A 65 -11.56 -15.88 17.04
C GLU A 65 -11.92 -16.41 15.66
N THR A 66 -12.86 -17.37 15.59
CA THR A 66 -13.37 -17.88 14.32
C THR A 66 -14.11 -16.80 13.54
N GLU A 67 -14.96 -16.02 14.19
CA GLU A 67 -15.69 -14.92 13.55
C GLU A 67 -14.73 -13.80 13.09
N ILE A 68 -13.74 -13.43 13.90
CA ILE A 68 -12.71 -12.45 13.50
C ILE A 68 -11.93 -12.97 12.30
N LYS A 69 -11.50 -14.24 12.29
CA LYS A 69 -10.79 -14.84 11.15
C LYS A 69 -11.65 -14.83 9.88
N ARG A 70 -12.95 -15.16 10.00
CA ARG A 70 -13.90 -15.10 8.88
C ARG A 70 -13.99 -13.69 8.30
N LEU A 71 -14.19 -12.69 9.16
CA LEU A 71 -14.30 -11.29 8.75
C LEU A 71 -13.00 -10.76 8.13
N VAL A 72 -11.84 -11.12 8.67
CA VAL A 72 -10.54 -10.75 8.08
C VAL A 72 -10.36 -11.38 6.68
N ASN A 73 -10.73 -12.65 6.51
CA ASN A 73 -10.67 -13.31 5.21
C ASN A 73 -11.65 -12.68 4.20
N GLU A 74 -12.84 -12.28 4.65
CA GLU A 74 -13.82 -11.56 3.83
C GLU A 74 -13.30 -10.19 3.41
N GLN A 75 -12.69 -9.45 4.34
CA GLN A 75 -12.01 -8.18 4.04
C GLN A 75 -10.91 -8.37 2.99
N GLN A 76 -10.03 -9.36 3.16
CA GLN A 76 -8.96 -9.65 2.20
C GLN A 76 -9.51 -10.05 0.83
N THR A 77 -10.53 -10.91 0.80
CA THR A 77 -11.18 -11.34 -0.45
C THR A 77 -11.85 -10.16 -1.15
N TRP A 78 -12.52 -9.30 -0.40
CA TRP A 78 -13.15 -8.10 -0.91
C TRP A 78 -12.12 -7.13 -1.48
N MET A 79 -10.99 -6.92 -0.79
CA MET A 79 -9.88 -6.08 -1.27
C MET A 79 -9.28 -6.61 -2.57
N ILE A 80 -9.11 -7.93 -2.69
CA ILE A 80 -8.61 -8.56 -3.93
C ILE A 80 -9.60 -8.35 -5.08
N ARG A 81 -10.91 -8.51 -4.83
CA ARG A 81 -11.96 -8.33 -5.84
C ARG A 81 -12.16 -6.87 -6.27
N HIS A 82 -11.98 -5.93 -5.34
CA HIS A 82 -12.13 -4.49 -5.58
C HIS A 82 -10.80 -3.82 -5.89
N ARG A 83 -9.73 -4.60 -6.12
CA ARG A 83 -8.46 -4.10 -6.63
C ARG A 83 -8.74 -3.42 -7.97
N PRO A 84 -8.52 -2.10 -8.11
CA PRO A 84 -8.85 -1.44 -9.34
C PRO A 84 -7.83 -1.87 -10.41
N GLY A 85 -8.31 -2.58 -11.44
CA GLY A 85 -7.51 -3.11 -12.55
C GLY A 85 -7.50 -2.17 -13.75
N ALA A 86 -6.39 -2.21 -14.51
CA ALA A 86 -6.10 -1.62 -15.84
C ALA A 86 -6.44 -0.13 -16.11
N HIS A 87 -7.60 0.38 -15.72
CA HIS A 87 -8.05 1.75 -15.96
C HIS A 87 -7.20 2.80 -15.22
N GLN A 88 -6.58 2.45 -14.10
CA GLN A 88 -5.68 3.35 -13.36
C GLN A 88 -4.37 3.67 -14.08
N ASN A 89 -3.88 2.78 -14.96
CA ASN A 89 -2.67 3.06 -15.74
C ASN A 89 -2.89 4.19 -16.76
N ALA A 90 -4.10 4.27 -17.33
CA ALA A 90 -4.46 5.36 -18.24
C ALA A 90 -4.54 6.70 -17.49
N ASP A 91 -5.11 6.70 -16.29
CA ASP A 91 -5.17 7.90 -15.43
C ASP A 91 -3.78 8.32 -14.93
N ALA A 92 -2.91 7.37 -14.57
CA ALA A 92 -1.54 7.66 -14.13
C ALA A 92 -0.73 8.34 -15.24
N ARG A 93 -0.89 7.92 -16.50
CA ARG A 93 -0.22 8.54 -17.65
C ARG A 93 -0.78 9.92 -17.97
N SER A 94 -2.10 10.07 -17.99
CA SER A 94 -2.73 11.37 -18.17
C SER A 94 -2.33 12.37 -17.08
N ARG A 95 -2.28 11.92 -15.81
CA ARG A 95 -1.80 12.74 -14.68
C ARG A 95 -0.34 13.11 -14.85
N TRP A 96 0.54 12.16 -15.17
CA TRP A 96 1.97 12.44 -15.40
C TRP A 96 2.15 13.45 -16.52
N ASP A 97 1.49 13.28 -17.66
CA ASP A 97 1.67 14.17 -18.81
C ASP A 97 1.21 15.60 -18.50
N GLY A 98 0.15 15.76 -17.69
CA GLY A 98 -0.34 17.05 -17.21
C GLY A 98 0.52 17.74 -16.13
N LEU A 99 1.49 17.05 -15.51
CA LEU A 99 2.37 17.67 -14.51
C LEU A 99 3.42 18.60 -15.14
N SER A 100 3.68 19.72 -14.48
CA SER A 100 4.80 20.62 -14.82
C SER A 100 6.15 19.93 -14.62
N MET A 101 7.20 20.43 -15.27
CA MET A 101 8.56 19.87 -15.10
C MET A 101 9.05 19.92 -13.65
N THR A 102 8.68 20.97 -12.90
CA THR A 102 8.99 21.09 -11.48
C THR A 102 8.29 20.00 -10.66
N ALA A 103 6.97 19.81 -10.88
CA ALA A 103 6.21 18.78 -10.17
C ALA A 103 6.65 17.35 -10.52
N LYS A 104 7.05 17.11 -11.78
CA LYS A 104 7.68 15.84 -12.20
C LYS A 104 8.98 15.58 -11.45
N ARG A 105 9.84 16.60 -11.29
CA ARG A 105 11.09 16.49 -10.53
C ARG A 105 10.83 16.22 -9.06
N GLU A 106 9.90 16.94 -8.42
CA GLU A 106 9.53 16.72 -7.02
C GLU A 106 8.98 15.31 -6.78
N THR A 107 8.13 14.84 -7.69
CA THR A 107 7.62 13.46 -7.69
C THR A 107 8.78 12.47 -7.73
N LEU A 108 9.73 12.65 -8.66
CA LEU A 108 10.93 11.79 -8.74
C LEU A 108 11.80 11.87 -7.47
N TYR A 109 11.99 13.05 -6.89
CA TYR A 109 12.75 13.24 -5.64
C TYR A 109 12.09 12.59 -4.42
N GLY A 110 10.76 12.50 -4.40
CA GLY A 110 10.02 11.76 -3.36
C GLY A 110 10.22 10.24 -3.48
N LEU A 111 10.26 9.74 -4.72
CA LEU A 111 10.25 8.31 -5.03
C LEU A 111 11.64 7.66 -5.10
N LEU A 112 12.64 8.40 -5.55
CA LEU A 112 14.00 7.92 -5.74
C LEU A 112 14.89 8.24 -4.54
N GLU A 113 15.61 7.24 -4.06
CA GLU A 113 16.64 7.42 -3.04
C GLU A 113 17.93 7.90 -3.71
N SER A 114 18.33 7.16 -4.74
CA SER A 114 19.50 7.46 -5.55
C SER A 114 19.29 6.97 -6.98
N VAL A 115 20.15 7.43 -7.88
CA VAL A 115 20.20 6.99 -9.27
C VAL A 115 21.63 6.53 -9.53
N ILE A 116 21.80 5.25 -9.83
CA ILE A 116 23.10 4.67 -10.16
C ILE A 116 23.28 4.78 -11.67
N ILE A 117 24.35 5.42 -12.12
CA ILE A 117 24.71 5.48 -13.54
C ILE A 117 25.87 4.52 -13.76
N LEU A 118 25.61 3.43 -14.47
CA LEU A 118 26.65 2.48 -14.87
C LEU A 118 27.59 3.13 -15.89
N PRO A 119 28.90 2.78 -15.86
CA PRO A 119 29.84 3.30 -16.82
C PRO A 119 29.42 2.91 -18.24
N GLY A 120 29.43 3.91 -19.15
CA GLY A 120 29.14 3.68 -20.55
C GLY A 120 30.20 2.79 -21.22
N THR A 121 29.84 2.21 -22.37
CA THR A 121 30.76 1.39 -23.17
C THR A 121 31.97 2.21 -23.60
N LYS A 122 33.18 1.68 -23.37
CA LYS A 122 34.45 2.36 -23.68
C LYS A 122 34.47 2.87 -25.14
N GLY A 123 34.59 4.18 -25.32
CA GLY A 123 34.65 4.85 -26.63
C GLY A 123 33.37 5.57 -27.05
N SER A 124 32.28 5.48 -26.28
CA SER A 124 31.06 6.28 -26.51
C SER A 124 30.86 7.28 -25.38
N HIS A 125 30.82 8.58 -25.73
CA HIS A 125 30.45 9.66 -24.80
C HIS A 125 28.95 9.99 -24.83
N ARG A 126 28.14 9.23 -25.59
CA ARG A 126 26.70 9.43 -25.65
C ARG A 126 26.07 8.88 -24.38
N PHE A 127 25.22 9.68 -23.74
CA PHE A 127 24.40 9.23 -22.63
C PHE A 127 23.50 8.09 -23.09
N GLU A 128 23.66 6.93 -22.46
CA GLU A 128 22.89 5.71 -22.74
C GLU A 128 21.91 5.50 -21.59
N PRO A 129 20.61 5.69 -21.78
CA PRO A 129 19.67 5.66 -20.67
C PRO A 129 19.50 4.29 -20.00
N SER A 130 19.79 3.21 -20.73
CA SER A 130 19.80 1.86 -20.17
C SER A 130 20.89 1.62 -19.12
N THR A 131 21.87 2.54 -18.99
CA THR A 131 22.87 2.48 -17.90
C THR A 131 22.37 3.10 -16.59
N VAL A 132 21.17 3.67 -16.58
CA VAL A 132 20.58 4.31 -15.41
C VAL A 132 19.74 3.31 -14.62
N ILE A 133 20.17 3.02 -13.38
CA ILE A 133 19.46 2.16 -12.44
C ILE A 133 18.86 3.03 -11.33
N PRO A 134 17.54 3.24 -11.30
CA PRO A 134 16.88 3.94 -10.22
C PRO A 134 16.81 3.09 -8.95
N VAL A 135 17.23 3.65 -7.81
CA VAL A 135 17.11 3.01 -6.49
C VAL A 135 15.94 3.63 -5.72
N ARG A 136 15.06 2.78 -5.19
CA ARG A 136 13.85 3.18 -4.45
C ARG A 136 14.18 3.53 -3.00
N ARG A 137 13.47 4.52 -2.47
CA ARG A 137 13.33 4.67 -1.02
C ARG A 137 12.43 3.56 -0.49
N THR A 138 12.90 2.85 0.52
CA THR A 138 12.13 1.80 1.23
C THR A 138 11.24 2.37 2.33
N THR A 139 11.43 3.64 2.72
CA THR A 139 10.59 4.36 3.69
C THR A 139 10.02 5.64 3.07
N PRO A 140 8.70 5.89 3.13
CA PRO A 140 8.13 7.14 2.67
C PRO A 140 8.60 8.29 3.58
N LYS A 141 9.05 9.39 2.96
CA LYS A 141 9.33 10.62 3.70
C LYS A 141 7.98 11.21 4.14
N THR A 142 7.62 11.01 5.40
CA THR A 142 6.54 11.78 6.03
C THR A 142 6.97 13.24 6.02
N SER A 143 6.44 14.01 5.06
CA SER A 143 6.49 15.47 5.12
C SER A 143 5.56 15.89 6.26
N ALA A 144 6.13 16.05 7.45
CA ALA A 144 5.51 16.84 8.51
C ALA A 144 5.52 18.30 8.03
N GLY A 145 4.33 18.82 7.77
CA GLY A 145 4.05 20.25 7.64
C GLY A 145 3.36 20.72 8.90
#